data_AF-A0AAV2IPL7-F1
#
_entry.id   AF-A0AAV2IPL7-F1
#
_cell.length_a   1.000
_cell.length_b   1.000
_cell.length_c   1.000
_cell.angle_alpha   90.00
_cell.angle_beta   90.00
_cell.angle_gamma   90.00
#
_symmetry.space_group_name_H-M   'P 1'
#
loop_
_entity.id
_entity.type
_entity.pdbx_description
1 polymer ?
#
loop_
_entity_poly.entity_id
_entity_poly.type
_entity_poly.pdbx_seq_one_letter_code
_entity_poly.pdbx_strand_id
1 'polypeptide(L)'
;MDRMDWFDFYDMFIFLAVTGCEALVHEKEAKLKESMSLMGMTKYAYWSAWFTLSFIWICILIAGTAVLLFTPLFGEDILLMANPFLVVLLMLVLAVDIHFFSLLLSCFAQNVNDVSTIFIMNYLFFWLSRSLYRRINSTA
;
A
#
# COMPACT_ATOMS: atom_id res chain seq x y z
N MET A 1 9.62 -20.84 -12.00
CA MET A 1 9.63 -19.54 -11.30
C MET A 1 8.53 -18.75 -11.98
N ASP A 2 7.39 -18.60 -11.31
CA ASP A 2 6.24 -17.93 -11.93
C ASP A 2 6.62 -16.49 -12.29
N ARG A 3 6.20 -16.03 -13.47
CA ARG A 3 6.41 -14.65 -13.93
C ARG A 3 5.72 -13.72 -12.93
N MET A 4 6.50 -12.86 -12.27
CA MET A 4 5.98 -11.81 -11.41
C MET A 4 5.08 -10.91 -12.26
N ASP A 5 3.82 -10.81 -11.88
CA ASP A 5 2.82 -10.07 -12.65
C ASP A 5 2.57 -8.68 -12.06
N TRP A 6 1.81 -7.87 -12.80
CA TRP A 6 1.46 -6.52 -12.36
C TRP A 6 0.64 -6.48 -11.07
N PHE A 7 -0.09 -7.55 -10.77
CA PHE A 7 -0.89 -7.65 -9.56
C PHE A 7 0.01 -7.82 -8.32
N ASP A 8 1.14 -8.51 -8.46
CA ASP A 8 2.08 -8.69 -7.36
C ASP A 8 2.67 -7.35 -6.88
N PHE A 9 2.86 -6.36 -7.77
CA PHE A 9 3.26 -5.00 -7.37
C PHE A 9 2.14 -4.23 -6.66
N TYR A 10 0.91 -4.41 -7.10
CA TYR A 10 -0.26 -3.82 -6.45
C TYR A 10 -0.44 -4.35 -5.01
N ASP A 11 -0.22 -5.64 -4.81
CA ASP A 11 -0.28 -6.29 -3.50
C ASP A 11 0.77 -5.72 -2.52
N MET A 12 1.95 -5.32 -3.01
CA MET A 12 2.97 -4.64 -2.19
C MET A 12 2.50 -3.28 -1.68
N PHE A 13 1.79 -2.50 -2.51
CA PHE A 13 1.25 -1.20 -2.08
C PHE A 13 0.12 -1.36 -1.06
N ILE A 14 -0.75 -2.36 -1.25
CA ILE A 14 -1.77 -2.71 -0.25
C ILE A 14 -1.11 -3.08 1.08
N PHE A 15 -0.09 -3.94 1.05
CA PHE A 15 0.61 -4.37 2.27
C PHE A 15 1.17 -3.18 3.05
N LEU A 16 1.86 -2.25 2.38
CA LEU A 16 2.35 -1.03 3.03
C LEU A 16 1.21 -0.22 3.66
N ALA A 17 0.10 -0.06 2.93
CA ALA A 17 -1.04 0.70 3.40
C ALA A 17 -1.71 0.05 4.62
N VAL A 18 -1.80 -1.29 4.66
CA VAL A 18 -2.32 -2.06 5.80
C VAL A 18 -1.42 -1.83 7.02
N THR A 19 -0.12 -2.03 6.88
CA THR A 19 0.83 -1.87 7.99
C THR A 19 0.81 -0.45 8.54
N GLY A 20 0.68 0.57 7.68
CA GLY A 20 0.52 1.96 8.10
C GLY A 20 -0.77 2.19 8.90
N CYS A 21 -1.89 1.60 8.47
CA CYS A 21 -3.17 1.71 9.17
C CYS A 21 -3.18 0.96 10.50
N GLU A 22 -2.64 -0.26 10.55
CA GLU A 22 -2.49 -1.03 11.78
C GLU A 22 -1.63 -0.26 12.80
N ALA A 23 -0.53 0.35 12.37
CA ALA A 23 0.30 1.17 13.24
C ALA A 23 -0.44 2.41 13.79
N LEU A 24 -1.21 3.11 12.95
CA LEU A 24 -2.03 4.24 13.38
C LEU A 24 -3.13 3.85 14.37
N VAL A 25 -3.79 2.71 14.14
CA VAL A 25 -4.83 2.21 15.03
C VAL A 25 -4.23 1.68 16.33
N HIS A 26 -3.06 1.06 16.28
CA HIS A 26 -2.32 0.66 17.47
C HIS A 26 -1.93 1.88 18.33
N GLU A 27 -1.46 2.98 17.70
CA GLU A 27 -1.21 4.24 18.43
C GLU A 27 -2.48 4.83 19.05
N LYS A 28 -3.61 4.69 18.37
CA LYS A 28 -4.93 5.12 18.85
C LYS A 28 -5.40 4.27 20.04
N GLU A 29 -5.31 2.94 19.96
CA GLU A 29 -5.62 2.00 21.05
C GLU A 29 -4.75 2.27 22.30
N ALA A 30 -3.45 2.47 22.10
CA ALA A 30 -2.49 2.77 23.15
C ALA A 30 -2.61 4.22 23.70
N LYS A 31 -3.50 5.03 23.13
CA LYS A 31 -3.71 6.46 23.47
C LYS A 31 -2.41 7.28 23.42
N LEU A 32 -1.48 6.88 22.56
CA LEU A 32 -0.18 7.56 22.41
C LEU A 32 -0.37 9.00 21.97
N LYS A 33 -1.35 9.26 21.10
CA LYS A 33 -1.70 10.61 20.67
C LYS A 33 -2.15 11.53 21.81
N GLU A 34 -2.89 11.00 22.78
CA GLU A 34 -3.32 11.75 23.97
C GLU A 34 -2.12 12.02 24.88
N SER A 35 -1.27 11.01 25.09
CA SER A 35 -0.02 11.13 25.84
C SER A 35 0.91 12.21 25.25
N MET A 36 1.10 12.23 23.93
CA MET A 36 1.91 13.25 23.26
C MET A 36 1.28 14.65 23.34
N SER A 37 -0.05 14.74 23.33
CA SER A 37 -0.74 16.02 23.54
C SER A 37 -0.53 16.55 24.96
N LEU A 38 -0.44 15.67 25.97
CA LEU A 38 -0.11 16.06 27.35
C LEU A 38 1.34 16.56 27.47
N MET A 39 2.24 16.10 26.61
CA MET A 39 3.63 16.59 26.51
C MET A 39 3.76 17.92 25.75
N GLY A 40 2.65 18.54 25.33
CA GLY A 40 2.64 19.82 24.63
C GLY A 40 2.81 19.74 23.11
N MET A 41 2.71 18.54 22.52
CA MET A 41 2.81 18.38 21.07
C MET A 41 1.52 18.81 20.37
N THR A 42 1.64 19.54 19.26
CA THR A 42 0.47 19.96 18.48
C THR A 42 -0.09 18.81 17.64
N LYS A 43 -1.42 18.79 17.46
CA LYS A 43 -2.10 17.79 16.61
C LYS A 43 -1.62 17.85 15.15
N TYR A 44 -1.23 19.03 14.67
CA TYR A 44 -0.72 19.21 13.31
C TYR A 44 0.66 18.55 13.12
N ALA A 45 1.55 18.67 14.11
CA ALA A 45 2.86 18.03 14.07
C ALA A 45 2.73 16.51 13.95
N TYR A 46 1.81 15.90 14.73
CA TYR A 46 1.52 14.46 14.66
C TYR A 46 1.13 14.00 13.25
N TRP A 47 0.13 14.64 12.64
CA TRP A 47 -0.34 14.25 11.32
C TRP A 47 0.69 14.54 10.22
N SER A 48 1.46 15.63 10.36
CA SER A 48 2.55 15.95 9.43
C SER A 48 3.67 14.92 9.46
N ALA A 49 3.99 14.37 10.65
CA ALA A 49 4.98 13.32 10.79
C ALA A 49 4.52 12.03 10.10
N TRP A 50 3.27 11.62 10.35
CA TRP A 50 2.68 10.44 9.71
C TRP A 50 2.60 10.57 8.18
N PHE A 51 2.23 11.75 7.67
CA PHE A 51 2.20 12.02 6.24
C PHE A 51 3.61 11.95 5.62
N THR A 52 4.60 12.59 6.26
CA THR A 52 5.98 12.63 5.75
C THR A 52 6.61 11.23 5.75
N LEU A 53 6.46 10.49 6.85
CA LEU A 53 7.00 9.13 6.96
C LEU A 53 6.35 8.19 5.93
N SER A 54 5.03 8.26 5.78
CA SER A 54 4.29 7.49 4.77
C SER A 54 4.77 7.80 3.35
N PHE A 55 4.96 9.07 3.02
CA PHE A 55 5.42 9.49 1.70
C PHE A 55 6.82 8.96 1.38
N ILE A 56 7.73 8.94 2.36
CA ILE A 56 9.07 8.37 2.20
C ILE A 56 8.99 6.87 1.88
N TRP A 57 8.18 6.11 2.62
CA TRP A 57 8.00 4.67 2.36
C TRP A 57 7.43 4.38 0.98
N ILE A 58 6.43 5.17 0.54
CA ILE A 58 5.85 5.07 -0.80
C ILE A 58 6.93 5.33 -1.87
N CYS A 59 7.74 6.37 -1.70
CA CYS A 59 8.82 6.68 -2.65
C CYS A 59 9.85 5.56 -2.75
N ILE A 60 10.24 4.96 -1.62
CA ILE A 60 11.18 3.82 -1.60
C ILE A 60 10.60 2.62 -2.34
N LEU A 61 9.33 2.28 -2.11
CA LEU A 61 8.67 1.18 -2.82
C LEU A 61 8.54 1.45 -4.32
N ILE A 62 8.17 2.67 -4.72
CA ILE A 62 8.08 3.04 -6.14
C ILE A 62 9.46 2.96 -6.80
N ALA A 63 10.52 3.43 -6.13
CA ALA A 63 11.87 3.30 -6.66
C ALA A 63 12.28 1.83 -6.83
N GLY A 64 12.00 0.98 -5.84
CA GLY A 64 12.26 -0.46 -5.91
C GLY A 64 11.49 -1.14 -7.06
N THR A 65 10.20 -0.88 -7.19
CA THR A 65 9.35 -1.45 -8.26
C THR A 65 9.74 -0.93 -9.64
N ALA A 66 10.12 0.35 -9.77
CA ALA A 66 10.63 0.92 -11.01
C ALA A 66 11.94 0.23 -11.45
N VAL A 67 12.87 -0.01 -10.52
CA VAL A 67 14.09 -0.78 -10.82
C VAL A 67 13.73 -2.19 -11.27
N LEU A 68 12.82 -2.88 -10.58
CA LEU A 68 12.38 -4.23 -10.96
C LEU A 68 11.69 -4.31 -12.33
N LEU A 69 10.98 -3.25 -12.74
CA LEU A 69 10.25 -3.20 -14.02
C LEU A 69 11.11 -2.80 -15.23
N PHE A 70 12.08 -1.91 -15.02
CA PHE A 70 12.89 -1.31 -16.10
C PHE A 70 14.31 -1.86 -16.18
N THR A 71 14.70 -2.76 -15.28
CA THR A 71 15.99 -3.46 -15.38
C THR A 71 15.77 -4.95 -15.60
N PRO A 72 16.55 -5.58 -16.48
CA PRO A 72 16.39 -7.00 -16.82
C PRO A 72 17.05 -7.90 -15.76
N LEU A 73 16.80 -7.64 -14.47
CA LEU A 73 17.31 -8.46 -13.37
C LEU A 73 16.70 -9.87 -13.37
N PHE A 74 15.51 -10.06 -13.96
CA PHE A 74 14.74 -11.31 -13.93
C PHE A 74 14.35 -11.86 -15.32
N GLY A 75 14.99 -11.38 -16.40
CA GLY A 75 15.01 -12.09 -17.68
C GLY A 75 14.27 -11.45 -18.86
N GLU A 76 13.34 -10.52 -18.64
CA GLU A 76 12.74 -9.69 -19.72
C GLU A 76 12.30 -8.34 -19.14
N ASP A 77 12.59 -7.25 -19.85
CA ASP A 77 12.04 -5.93 -19.54
C ASP A 77 10.52 -5.97 -19.82
N ILE A 78 9.72 -6.05 -18.77
CA ILE A 78 8.25 -6.21 -18.83
C ILE A 78 7.58 -5.04 -19.58
N LEU A 79 8.27 -3.90 -19.71
CA LEU A 79 7.77 -2.62 -20.23
C LEU A 79 8.64 -1.96 -21.30
N LEU A 80 9.27 -2.72 -22.20
CA LEU A 80 10.17 -2.19 -23.25
C LEU A 80 9.61 -1.04 -24.11
N MET A 81 8.29 -0.95 -24.29
CA MET A 81 7.65 0.09 -25.13
C MET A 81 7.01 1.24 -24.34
N ALA A 82 6.91 1.16 -23.00
CA ALA A 82 6.24 2.18 -22.22
C ALA A 82 7.22 3.29 -21.81
N ASN A 83 6.74 4.54 -21.77
CA ASN A 83 7.52 5.65 -21.25
C ASN A 83 7.70 5.49 -19.72
N PRO A 84 8.94 5.35 -19.20
CA PRO A 84 9.17 5.07 -17.79
C PRO A 84 8.63 6.14 -16.84
N PHE A 85 8.68 7.41 -17.26
CA PHE A 85 8.16 8.52 -16.47
C PHE A 85 6.65 8.40 -16.24
N LEU A 86 5.91 7.99 -17.28
CA LEU A 86 4.45 7.86 -17.20
C LEU A 86 4.03 6.72 -16.29
N VAL A 87 4.78 5.61 -16.31
CA VAL A 87 4.55 4.44 -15.45
C VAL A 87 4.79 4.81 -13.98
N VAL A 88 5.92 5.46 -13.68
CA VAL A 88 6.23 5.91 -12.31
C VAL A 88 5.21 6.93 -11.81
N LEU A 89 4.79 7.86 -12.68
CA LEU A 89 3.75 8.84 -12.33
C LEU A 89 2.41 8.15 -12.00
N LEU A 90 2.00 7.18 -12.82
CA LEU A 90 0.78 6.41 -12.59
C LEU A 90 0.87 5.63 -11.27
N MET A 91 2.00 4.98 -11.01
CA MET A 91 2.25 4.27 -9.75
C MET A 91 2.20 5.21 -8.54
N LEU A 92 2.77 6.41 -8.65
CA LEU A 92 2.72 7.42 -7.59
C LEU A 92 1.28 7.80 -7.27
N VAL A 93 0.46 8.10 -8.28
CA VAL A 93 -0.94 8.48 -8.08
C VAL A 93 -1.73 7.34 -7.43
N LEU A 94 -1.55 6.11 -7.92
CA LEU A 94 -2.21 4.93 -7.35
C LEU A 94 -1.78 4.64 -5.91
N ALA A 95 -0.47 4.69 -5.62
CA ALA A 95 0.05 4.45 -4.28
C ALA A 95 -0.45 5.50 -3.28
N VAL A 96 -0.49 6.77 -3.70
CA VAL A 96 -1.02 7.86 -2.89
C VAL A 96 -2.52 7.66 -2.60
N ASP A 97 -3.31 7.29 -3.60
CA ASP A 97 -4.75 7.01 -3.43
C ASP A 97 -5.02 5.86 -2.44
N ILE A 98 -4.33 4.72 -2.62
CA ILE A 98 -4.44 3.55 -1.72
C ILE A 98 -4.08 3.94 -0.28
N HIS A 99 -3.04 4.77 -0.11
CA HIS A 99 -2.60 5.18 1.22
C HIS A 99 -3.59 6.15 1.88
N PHE A 100 -4.15 7.11 1.14
CA PHE A 100 -5.20 7.99 1.64
C PHE A 100 -6.48 7.22 2.00
N PHE A 101 -6.85 6.23 1.20
CA PHE A 101 -7.97 5.35 1.51
C PHE A 101 -7.72 4.55 2.80
N SER A 102 -6.51 4.07 3.01
CA SER A 102 -6.13 3.38 4.24
C SER A 102 -6.19 4.30 5.48
N LEU A 103 -5.76 5.55 5.36
CA LEU A 103 -5.92 6.57 6.40
C LEU A 103 -7.39 6.85 6.72
N LEU A 104 -8.26 6.88 5.70
CA LEU A 104 -9.71 7.00 5.89
C LEU A 104 -10.27 5.82 6.69
N LEU A 105 -9.86 4.58 6.37
CA LEU A 105 -10.28 3.38 7.11
C LEU A 105 -9.83 3.40 8.57
N SER A 106 -8.63 3.93 8.87
CA SER A 106 -8.12 4.07 10.25
C SER A 106 -9.02 4.93 11.15
N CYS A 107 -9.81 5.83 10.56
CA CYS A 107 -10.74 6.67 11.32
C CYS A 107 -11.92 5.85 11.85
N PHE A 108 -12.37 4.85 11.10
CA PHE A 108 -13.49 3.98 11.46
C PHE A 108 -13.07 2.81 12.36
N ALA A 109 -11.86 2.30 12.19
CA ALA A 109 -11.33 1.24 13.02
C ALA A 109 -11.08 1.71 14.46
N GLN A 110 -11.56 0.95 15.44
CA GLN A 110 -11.28 1.20 16.85
C GLN A 110 -10.13 0.35 17.34
N ASN A 111 -10.08 -0.90 16.86
CA ASN A 111 -9.05 -1.84 17.23
C ASN A 111 -8.24 -2.34 16.02
N VAL A 112 -7.02 -2.80 16.24
CA VAL A 112 -6.16 -3.39 15.20
C VAL A 112 -6.84 -4.62 14.59
N ASN A 113 -7.56 -5.41 15.39
CA ASN A 113 -8.32 -6.56 14.90
C ASN A 113 -9.40 -6.18 13.86
N ASP A 114 -10.00 -4.99 13.99
CA ASP A 114 -10.99 -4.50 13.01
C ASP A 114 -10.31 -4.23 11.67
N VAL A 115 -9.13 -3.61 11.72
CA VAL A 115 -8.28 -3.31 10.57
C VAL A 115 -7.91 -4.60 9.85
N SER A 116 -7.31 -5.56 10.57
CA SER A 116 -6.88 -6.82 9.99
C SER A 116 -8.07 -7.58 9.38
N THR A 117 -9.25 -7.55 10.01
CA THR A 117 -10.46 -8.19 9.45
C THR A 117 -10.91 -7.56 8.14
N ILE A 118 -10.96 -6.22 8.07
CA ILE A 118 -11.35 -5.48 6.85
C ILE A 118 -10.38 -5.78 5.71
N PHE A 119 -9.08 -5.76 5.99
CA PHE A 119 -8.05 -6.04 5.00
C PHE A 119 -8.02 -7.50 4.56
N ILE A 120 -8.25 -8.46 5.47
CA ILE A 120 -8.40 -9.88 5.11
C ILE A 120 -9.60 -10.07 4.17
N MET A 121 -10.74 -9.42 4.44
CA MET A 121 -11.90 -9.49 3.55
C MET A 121 -11.61 -8.90 2.17
N ASN A 122 -10.92 -7.75 2.12
CA ASN A 122 -10.52 -7.12 0.87
C ASN A 122 -9.53 -8.01 0.08
N TYR A 123 -8.53 -8.56 0.75
CA TYR A 123 -7.54 -9.44 0.14
C TYR A 123 -8.17 -10.76 -0.36
N LEU A 124 -9.09 -11.35 0.40
CA LEU A 124 -9.85 -12.53 -0.03
C LEU A 124 -10.67 -12.25 -1.29
N PHE A 125 -11.31 -11.08 -1.37
CA PHE A 125 -12.07 -10.67 -2.55
C PHE A 125 -11.16 -10.53 -3.77
N PHE A 126 -10.01 -9.86 -3.63
CA PHE A 126 -9.03 -9.72 -4.71
C PHE A 126 -8.46 -11.08 -5.14
N TRP A 127 -8.06 -11.92 -4.18
CA TRP A 127 -7.56 -13.26 -4.47
C TRP A 127 -8.58 -14.11 -5.21
N LEU A 128 -9.85 -14.09 -4.78
CA LEU A 128 -10.92 -14.82 -5.45
C LEU A 128 -11.11 -14.33 -6.88
N SER A 129 -11.15 -13.01 -7.09
CA SER A 129 -11.26 -12.41 -8.43
C SER A 129 -10.10 -12.84 -9.35
N ARG A 130 -8.85 -12.84 -8.86
CA ARG A 130 -7.66 -13.30 -9.59
C ARG A 130 -7.73 -14.79 -9.91
N SER A 131 -8.24 -15.60 -8.98
CA SER A 131 -8.42 -17.03 -9.20
C SER A 131 -9.45 -17.33 -10.29
N LEU A 132 -10.55 -16.58 -10.33
CA LEU A 132 -11.58 -16.70 -11.36
C LEU A 132 -11.09 -16.22 -12.72
N TYR A 133 -10.40 -15.08 -12.77
CA TYR A 133 -9.80 -14.54 -13.99
C TYR A 133 -8.84 -15.55 -14.65
N ARG A 134 -7.92 -16.14 -13.85
CA ARG A 134 -6.99 -17.15 -14.35
C ARG A 134 -7.70 -18.40 -14.86
N ARG A 135 -8.78 -18.85 -14.20
CA ARG A 135 -9.57 -20.01 -14.65
C ARG A 135 -10.26 -19.74 -16.00
N ILE A 136 -10.91 -18.59 -16.15
CA ILE A 136 -11.57 -18.20 -17.41
C ILE A 136 -10.57 -18.16 -18.57
N ASN A 137 -9.41 -17.55 -18.35
CA ASN A 137 -8.39 -17.39 -19.40
C ASN A 137 -7.63 -18.70 -19.71
N SER A 138 -7.73 -19.73 -18.85
CA SER A 138 -7.17 -21.05 -19.11
C SER A 138 -8.08 -21.99 -19.91
N THR A 139 -9.36 -21.63 -20.03
CA THR A 139 -10.38 -22.39 -20.77
C THR A 139 -10.67 -21.86 -22.17
N ALA A 140 -10.09 -20.72 -22.54
CA ALA A 140 -10.16 -20.10 -23.86
C ALA A 140 -8.86 -20.38 -24.64
#